data_AF-F5B7X4-F1
#
_entry.id   AF-F5B7X4-F1
#
_cell.length_a   1.000
_cell.length_b   1.000
_cell.length_c   1.000
_cell.angle_alpha   90.00
_cell.angle_beta   90.00
_cell.angle_gamma   90.00
#
_symmetry.space_group_name_H-M   'P 1'
#
loop_
_entity.id
_entity.type
_entity.pdbx_description
1 polymer ?
#
loop_
_entity_poly.entity_id
_entity_poly.type
_entity_poly.pdbx_seq_one_letter_code
_entity_poly.pdbx_strand_id
1 'polypeptide(L)'
;LRVGFFTTKTVAAGTELTFDYQFQRYGKEAQKCFCGAPSCRGFLGGENRVSVRAAGGKMKKDRNRKSALTTVDEELEALLENGEGLCDEKQVVSLCRLMVRVETMEQKLICLKLIQNTQNPSCLKQFLDHHGLSLLWIFMVELSEAKGNSATGIKMQIEIMKTLAVLPISTKNMLEESKVLTLIQRWAQTKTLPQQTENGA
;
A
#
# COMPACT_ATOMS: atom_id res chain seq x y z
N LEU A 1 10.28 11.81 9.49
CA LEU A 1 9.29 12.05 10.57
C LEU A 1 10.04 12.52 11.82
N ARG A 2 9.57 13.56 12.51
CA ARG A 2 10.13 13.98 13.83
C ARG A 2 9.01 13.84 14.85
N VAL A 3 9.30 13.27 16.02
CA VAL A 3 8.33 13.05 17.11
C VAL A 3 8.89 13.70 18.37
N GLY A 4 8.07 14.49 19.05
CA GLY A 4 8.39 15.10 20.35
C GLY A 4 7.37 14.66 21.40
N PHE A 5 7.83 14.49 22.63
CA PHE A 5 6.99 14.15 23.78
C PHE A 5 6.79 15.40 24.64
N PHE A 6 5.54 15.65 25.01
CA PHE A 6 5.14 16.78 25.86
C PHE A 6 4.38 16.25 27.07
N THR A 7 4.59 16.86 28.23
CA THR A 7 3.95 16.46 29.48
C THR A 7 2.81 17.43 29.81
N THR A 8 1.64 16.91 30.22
CA THR A 8 0.52 17.72 30.70
C THR A 8 0.65 18.14 32.17
N LYS A 9 1.70 17.66 32.84
CA LYS A 9 2.00 17.92 34.25
C LYS A 9 3.48 18.12 34.47
N THR A 10 3.84 18.77 35.57
CA THR A 10 5.23 18.95 36.01
C THR A 10 5.88 17.59 36.28
N VAL A 11 7.09 17.38 35.77
CA VAL A 11 7.91 16.17 36.00
C VAL A 11 9.19 16.57 36.74
N ALA A 12 9.46 15.94 37.89
CA ALA A 12 10.64 16.25 38.69
C ALA A 12 11.94 15.70 38.05
N ALA A 13 13.06 16.37 38.30
CA ALA A 13 14.36 15.92 37.83
C ALA A 13 14.68 14.52 38.38
N GLY A 14 15.14 13.61 37.50
CA GLY A 14 15.43 12.22 37.84
C GLY A 14 14.23 11.27 37.77
N THR A 15 13.04 11.74 37.39
CA THR A 15 11.87 10.86 37.17
C THR A 15 12.09 9.99 35.94
N GLU A 16 12.02 8.67 36.10
CA GLU A 16 12.07 7.73 34.98
C GLU A 16 10.77 7.84 34.15
N LEU A 17 10.91 8.15 32.86
CA LEU A 17 9.80 8.21 31.91
C LEU A 17 9.83 6.97 31.02
N THR A 18 8.93 6.03 31.27
CA THR A 18 8.72 4.87 30.41
C THR A 18 7.54 5.13 29.50
N PHE A 19 7.78 5.12 28.19
CA PHE A 19 6.71 5.17 27.19
C PHE A 19 6.84 3.96 26.28
N ASP A 20 5.71 3.31 26.00
CA ASP A 20 5.65 2.23 25.04
C ASP A 20 5.71 2.85 23.64
N TYR A 21 6.93 3.06 23.17
CA TYR A 21 7.17 3.39 21.78
C TYR A 21 6.72 2.17 20.98
N GLN A 22 5.47 2.19 20.50
CA GLN A 22 4.95 1.21 19.54
C GLN A 22 5.75 1.33 18.25
N PHE A 23 6.97 0.83 18.29
CA PHE A 23 7.86 0.81 17.18
C PHE A 23 7.36 -0.28 16.25
N GLN A 24 6.72 0.13 15.14
CA GLN A 24 6.58 -0.76 13.99
C GLN A 24 8.00 -1.08 13.50
N ARG A 25 8.48 -2.27 13.86
CA ARG A 25 9.83 -2.73 13.51
C ARG A 25 9.89 -3.05 12.01
N TYR A 26 10.83 -2.41 11.32
CA TYR A 26 11.49 -2.99 10.15
C TYR A 26 12.57 -3.96 10.67
N GLY A 27 12.22 -5.23 10.91
CA GLY A 27 13.14 -6.27 11.37
C GLY A 27 12.43 -7.46 12.03
N LYS A 28 12.81 -8.69 11.67
CA LYS A 28 12.01 -9.91 11.90
C LYS A 28 12.23 -10.62 13.26
N GLU A 29 13.23 -10.25 14.07
CA GLU A 29 13.60 -11.03 15.27
C GLU A 29 13.47 -10.26 16.59
N ALA A 30 12.96 -10.96 17.62
CA ALA A 30 12.87 -10.46 18.99
C ALA A 30 14.27 -10.35 19.60
N GLN A 31 14.56 -9.22 20.24
CA GLN A 31 15.88 -8.96 20.85
C GLN A 31 15.82 -9.11 22.36
N LYS A 32 16.87 -9.66 22.97
CA LYS A 32 16.95 -9.78 24.43
C LYS A 32 16.97 -8.38 25.08
N CYS A 33 16.11 -8.18 26.09
CA CYS A 33 16.05 -6.95 26.87
C CYS A 33 17.01 -7.04 28.05
N PHE A 34 17.81 -5.99 28.26
CA PHE A 34 18.81 -5.91 29.33
C PHE A 34 18.54 -4.76 30.32
N CYS A 35 17.31 -4.26 30.40
CA CYS A 35 16.98 -3.09 31.23
C CYS A 35 17.00 -3.35 32.75
N GLY A 36 17.04 -4.61 33.19
CA GLY A 36 17.17 -4.97 34.60
C GLY A 36 15.94 -4.70 35.49
N ALA A 37 14.85 -4.17 34.94
CA ALA A 37 13.64 -3.89 35.73
C ALA A 37 12.95 -5.19 36.21
N PRO A 38 12.40 -5.22 37.44
CA PRO A 38 11.77 -6.42 38.01
C PRO A 38 10.49 -6.85 37.27
N SER A 39 9.83 -5.93 36.57
CA SER A 39 8.64 -6.20 35.74
C SER A 39 8.96 -6.38 34.25
N CYS A 40 10.24 -6.52 33.89
CA CYS A 40 10.66 -6.61 32.50
C CYS A 40 10.16 -7.89 31.82
N ARG A 41 9.63 -7.75 30.59
CA ARG A 41 9.22 -8.88 29.74
C ARG A 41 10.38 -9.73 29.20
N GLY A 42 11.63 -9.33 29.43
CA GLY A 42 12.85 -10.04 29.02
C GLY A 42 13.23 -9.90 27.54
N PHE A 43 12.31 -9.50 26.66
CA PHE A 43 12.55 -9.35 25.23
C PHE A 43 11.84 -8.11 24.65
N LEU A 44 12.46 -7.50 23.65
CA LEU A 44 11.97 -6.37 22.88
C LEU A 44 11.44 -6.91 21.53
N GLY A 45 10.14 -6.69 21.27
CA GLY A 45 9.52 -7.07 20.00
C GLY A 45 8.99 -8.51 19.89
N GLY A 46 8.76 -9.21 21.01
CA GLY A 46 8.05 -10.50 21.05
C GLY A 46 6.60 -10.33 21.53
N GLU A 47 5.63 -10.92 20.83
CA GLU A 47 4.23 -10.89 21.23
C GLU A 47 4.00 -11.79 22.47
N ASN A 48 3.98 -11.20 23.66
CA ASN A 48 3.59 -11.90 24.89
C ASN A 48 2.06 -12.10 24.91
N ARG A 49 1.56 -13.16 24.29
CA ARG A 49 0.25 -13.71 24.67
C ARG A 49 0.46 -14.50 25.96
N VAL A 50 0.10 -13.91 27.09
CA VAL A 50 0.06 -14.61 28.38
C VAL A 50 -0.90 -15.80 28.25
N SER A 51 -0.32 -16.99 28.31
CA SER A 51 -1.03 -18.24 28.48
C SER A 51 -1.52 -18.35 29.93
N VAL A 52 -2.82 -18.48 30.15
CA VAL A 52 -3.34 -19.11 31.36
C VAL A 52 -4.24 -20.26 30.93
N ARG A 53 -3.84 -21.46 31.33
CA ARG A 53 -4.48 -22.75 31.06
C ARG A 53 -5.75 -22.88 31.92
N ALA A 54 -6.83 -23.41 31.35
CA ALA A 54 -7.75 -24.31 32.05
C ALA A 54 -8.67 -25.08 31.07
N ALA A 55 -8.59 -26.41 31.16
CA ALA A 55 -9.63 -27.42 30.88
C ALA A 55 -10.29 -27.54 29.49
N GLY A 56 -9.86 -28.59 28.76
CA GLY A 56 -10.73 -29.58 28.10
C GLY A 56 -11.74 -29.13 27.04
N GLY A 57 -11.45 -29.37 25.76
CA GLY A 57 -12.48 -29.31 24.72
C GLY A 57 -11.94 -29.40 23.29
N LYS A 58 -12.11 -30.58 22.68
CA LYS A 58 -12.21 -30.92 21.24
C LYS A 58 -11.56 -29.98 20.21
N MET A 59 -10.64 -30.56 19.45
CA MET A 59 -10.13 -30.09 18.16
C MET A 59 -11.23 -29.42 17.30
N LYS A 60 -11.19 -28.09 17.19
CA LYS A 60 -11.56 -27.38 15.97
C LYS A 60 -10.30 -26.71 15.46
N LYS A 61 -9.87 -27.16 14.28
CA LYS A 61 -8.75 -26.64 13.50
C LYS A 61 -9.10 -25.22 13.05
N ASP A 62 -8.89 -24.26 13.94
CA ASP A 62 -9.01 -22.83 13.65
C ASP A 62 -7.93 -22.45 12.63
N ARG A 63 -8.38 -22.11 11.43
CA ARG A 63 -7.59 -21.70 10.26
C ARG A 63 -6.88 -20.35 10.42
N ASN A 64 -6.69 -19.83 11.63
CA ASN A 64 -6.33 -18.42 11.84
C ASN A 64 -4.92 -18.18 12.44
N ARG A 65 -3.92 -18.97 12.03
CA ARG A 65 -2.49 -18.72 12.32
C ARG A 65 -1.62 -18.72 11.07
N LYS A 66 -2.03 -17.99 10.04
CA LYS A 66 -1.16 -17.60 8.91
C LYS A 66 -0.99 -16.07 8.89
N SER A 67 -0.39 -15.53 9.94
CA SER A 67 0.15 -14.17 9.92
C SER A 67 1.59 -14.23 10.40
N ALA A 68 2.38 -14.99 9.66
CA ALA A 68 3.82 -15.06 9.79
C ALA A 68 4.37 -14.89 8.38
N LEU A 69 4.54 -13.62 7.99
CA LEU A 69 5.18 -13.19 6.75
C LEU A 69 4.66 -13.84 5.47
N THR A 70 3.42 -13.56 5.10
CA THR A 70 2.97 -13.83 3.72
C THR A 70 3.74 -12.90 2.78
N THR A 71 4.32 -13.44 1.73
CA THR A 71 5.01 -12.65 0.70
C THR A 71 4.01 -11.76 -0.05
N VAL A 72 4.49 -10.71 -0.74
CA VAL A 72 3.62 -9.88 -1.61
C VAL A 72 2.90 -10.75 -2.64
N ASP A 73 3.60 -11.76 -3.17
CA ASP A 73 3.03 -12.71 -4.13
C ASP A 73 1.90 -13.56 -3.53
N GLU A 74 2.06 -14.08 -2.30
CA GLU A 74 1.00 -14.83 -1.61
C GLU A 74 -0.24 -13.96 -1.32
N GLU A 75 -0.06 -12.70 -0.92
CA GLU A 75 -1.17 -11.78 -0.69
C GLU A 75 -1.91 -11.45 -2.00
N LEU A 76 -1.18 -11.36 -3.10
CA LEU A 76 -1.72 -11.09 -4.43
C LEU A 76 -2.48 -12.31 -5.00
N GLU A 77 -1.93 -13.51 -4.83
CA GLU A 77 -2.60 -14.77 -5.15
C GLU A 77 -3.90 -14.92 -4.34
N ALA A 78 -3.88 -14.60 -3.04
CA ALA A 78 -5.08 -14.65 -2.20
C ALA A 78 -6.18 -13.68 -2.64
N LEU A 79 -5.83 -12.52 -3.22
CA LEU A 79 -6.81 -11.62 -3.82
C LEU A 79 -7.40 -12.20 -5.10
N LEU A 80 -6.60 -12.87 -5.92
CA LEU A 80 -7.02 -13.51 -7.17
C LEU A 80 -7.87 -14.78 -6.95
N GLU A 81 -7.66 -15.52 -5.85
CA GLU A 81 -8.44 -16.73 -5.53
C GLU A 81 -9.94 -16.46 -5.42
N ASN A 82 -10.32 -15.23 -5.03
CA ASN A 82 -11.72 -14.84 -4.85
C ASN A 82 -12.40 -14.36 -6.15
N GLY A 83 -11.69 -14.40 -7.27
CA GLY A 83 -12.14 -13.93 -8.58
C GLY A 83 -11.20 -12.89 -9.17
N GLU A 84 -11.55 -12.39 -10.36
CA GLU A 84 -10.69 -11.43 -11.06
C GLU A 84 -10.78 -10.00 -10.52
N GLY A 85 -11.70 -9.70 -9.59
CA GLY A 85 -11.94 -8.35 -9.06
C GLY A 85 -12.28 -8.31 -7.56
N LEU A 86 -12.46 -7.11 -7.03
CA LEU A 86 -12.65 -6.85 -5.59
C LEU A 86 -14.14 -6.92 -5.20
N CYS A 87 -14.44 -7.71 -4.18
CA CYS A 87 -15.80 -7.99 -3.72
C CYS A 87 -16.20 -7.19 -2.48
N ASP A 88 -15.24 -6.83 -1.61
CA ASP A 88 -15.50 -6.13 -0.37
C ASP A 88 -14.43 -5.08 0.01
N GLU A 89 -14.75 -4.27 1.02
CA GLU A 89 -13.87 -3.22 1.55
C GLU A 89 -12.53 -3.76 2.06
N LYS A 90 -12.50 -4.97 2.64
CA LYS A 90 -11.27 -5.55 3.19
C LYS A 90 -10.28 -5.85 2.07
N GLN A 91 -10.79 -6.37 0.95
CA GLN A 91 -9.99 -6.61 -0.25
C GLN A 91 -9.49 -5.29 -0.86
N VAL A 92 -10.33 -4.25 -0.89
CA VAL A 92 -9.91 -2.90 -1.34
C VAL A 92 -8.75 -2.38 -0.49
N VAL A 93 -8.88 -2.40 0.84
CA VAL A 93 -7.83 -1.95 1.76
C VAL A 93 -6.57 -2.82 1.63
N SER A 94 -6.73 -4.14 1.47
CA SER A 94 -5.62 -5.06 1.22
C SER A 94 -4.88 -4.71 -0.07
N LEU A 95 -5.61 -4.45 -1.16
CA LEU A 95 -5.01 -4.02 -2.42
C LEU A 95 -4.28 -2.69 -2.27
N CYS A 96 -4.87 -1.67 -1.64
CA CYS A 96 -4.21 -0.38 -1.42
C CYS A 96 -2.90 -0.55 -0.64
N ARG A 97 -2.88 -1.41 0.38
CA ARG A 97 -1.67 -1.73 1.15
C ARG A 97 -0.63 -2.51 0.34
N LEU A 98 -1.06 -3.35 -0.59
CA LEU A 98 -0.16 -4.06 -1.51
C LEU A 98 0.45 -3.13 -2.54
N MET A 99 -0.33 -2.20 -3.10
CA MET A 99 0.15 -1.28 -4.15
C MET A 99 1.34 -0.41 -3.70
N VAL A 100 1.51 -0.15 -2.40
CA VAL A 100 2.70 0.56 -1.89
C VAL A 100 3.92 -0.34 -1.65
N ARG A 101 3.75 -1.67 -1.76
CA ARG A 101 4.77 -2.70 -1.50
C ARG A 101 5.20 -3.47 -2.74
N VAL A 102 4.45 -3.40 -3.83
CA VAL A 102 4.79 -4.10 -5.08
C VAL A 102 6.00 -3.45 -5.75
N GLU A 103 6.97 -4.26 -6.14
CA GLU A 103 8.22 -3.78 -6.74
C GLU A 103 8.30 -4.14 -8.23
N THR A 104 7.78 -5.30 -8.61
CA THR A 104 7.89 -5.83 -9.97
C THR A 104 6.80 -5.28 -10.89
N MET A 105 7.07 -5.26 -12.20
CA MET A 105 6.09 -4.82 -13.20
C MET A 105 4.90 -5.78 -13.27
N GLU A 106 5.13 -7.08 -13.11
CA GLU A 106 4.11 -8.12 -13.09
C GLU A 106 3.12 -7.91 -11.94
N GLN A 107 3.62 -7.65 -10.74
CA GLN A 107 2.78 -7.38 -9.56
C GLN A 107 1.94 -6.11 -9.74
N LYS A 108 2.55 -5.04 -10.28
CA LYS A 108 1.84 -3.79 -10.59
C LYS A 108 0.72 -4.02 -11.61
N LEU A 109 0.98 -4.78 -12.67
CA LEU A 109 -0.03 -5.14 -13.66
C LEU A 109 -1.18 -5.95 -13.06
N ILE A 110 -0.91 -6.86 -12.12
CA ILE A 110 -1.97 -7.62 -11.44
C ILE A 110 -2.83 -6.68 -10.57
N CYS A 111 -2.22 -5.74 -9.84
CA CYS A 111 -2.97 -4.74 -9.08
C CYS A 111 -3.92 -3.93 -9.98
N LEU A 112 -3.43 -3.50 -11.15
CA LEU A 112 -4.26 -2.79 -12.13
C LEU A 112 -5.39 -3.67 -12.68
N LYS A 113 -5.12 -4.94 -12.98
CA LYS A 113 -6.14 -5.90 -13.45
C LYS A 113 -7.23 -6.13 -12.42
N LEU A 114 -6.89 -6.28 -11.13
CA LEU A 114 -7.87 -6.41 -10.05
C LEU A 114 -8.84 -5.21 -10.03
N ILE A 115 -8.34 -4.00 -10.21
CA ILE A 115 -9.18 -2.79 -10.30
C ILE A 115 -10.05 -2.83 -11.56
N GLN A 116 -9.45 -3.11 -12.73
CA GLN A 116 -10.16 -3.15 -14.02
C GLN A 116 -11.31 -4.16 -14.06
N ASN A 117 -11.12 -5.31 -13.42
CA ASN A 117 -12.10 -6.40 -13.41
C ASN A 117 -13.10 -6.29 -12.25
N THR A 118 -12.98 -5.29 -11.38
CA THR A 118 -13.91 -5.05 -10.28
C THR A 118 -15.24 -4.52 -10.83
N GLN A 119 -16.31 -5.32 -10.70
CA GLN A 119 -17.66 -4.95 -11.13
C GLN A 119 -18.43 -4.18 -10.05
N ASN A 120 -18.00 -4.26 -8.79
CA ASN A 120 -18.69 -3.61 -7.67
C ASN A 120 -18.34 -2.10 -7.61
N PRO A 121 -19.29 -1.19 -7.91
CA PRO A 121 -19.02 0.25 -7.91
C PRO A 121 -18.66 0.79 -6.52
N SER A 122 -19.15 0.16 -5.44
CA SER A 122 -18.79 0.54 -4.08
C SER A 122 -17.31 0.27 -3.79
N CYS A 123 -16.76 -0.85 -4.25
CA CYS A 123 -15.33 -1.15 -4.11
C CYS A 123 -14.47 -0.16 -4.88
N LEU A 124 -14.86 0.18 -6.12
CA LEU A 124 -14.15 1.18 -6.94
C LEU A 124 -14.19 2.58 -6.30
N LYS A 125 -15.33 2.95 -5.71
CA LYS A 125 -15.45 4.20 -4.95
C LYS A 125 -14.57 4.18 -3.70
N GLN A 126 -14.62 3.11 -2.91
CA GLN A 126 -13.77 2.93 -1.72
C GLN A 126 -12.28 3.00 -2.06
N PHE A 127 -11.87 2.45 -3.21
CA PHE A 127 -10.50 2.56 -3.68
C PHE A 127 -10.07 4.03 -3.85
N LEU A 128 -10.94 4.87 -4.44
CA LEU A 128 -10.68 6.30 -4.56
C LEU A 128 -10.66 7.00 -3.19
N ASP A 129 -11.59 6.65 -2.30
CA ASP A 129 -11.66 7.19 -0.94
C ASP A 129 -10.40 6.83 -0.11
N HIS A 130 -9.78 5.68 -0.40
CA HIS A 130 -8.48 5.26 0.14
C HIS A 130 -7.26 5.78 -0.66
N HIS A 131 -7.38 6.96 -1.27
CA HIS A 131 -6.32 7.62 -2.02
C HIS A 131 -5.78 6.83 -3.23
N GLY A 132 -6.60 5.98 -3.84
CA GLY A 132 -6.22 5.12 -4.96
C GLY A 132 -5.60 5.87 -6.15
N LEU A 133 -6.03 7.10 -6.43
CA LEU A 133 -5.42 7.93 -7.49
C LEU A 133 -3.98 8.32 -7.17
N SER A 134 -3.66 8.57 -5.90
CA SER A 134 -2.28 8.86 -5.47
C SER A 134 -1.39 7.63 -5.61
N LEU A 135 -1.93 6.42 -5.37
CA LEU A 135 -1.22 5.17 -5.61
C LEU A 135 -0.93 4.96 -7.10
N LEU A 136 -1.92 5.23 -7.96
CA LEU A 136 -1.72 5.19 -9.42
C LEU A 136 -0.68 6.23 -9.86
N TRP A 137 -0.70 7.43 -9.30
CA TRP A 137 0.30 8.46 -9.59
C TRP A 137 1.73 7.99 -9.28
N ILE A 138 1.94 7.28 -8.16
CA ILE A 138 3.26 6.70 -7.84
C ILE A 138 3.73 5.78 -8.97
N PHE A 139 2.87 4.87 -9.45
CA PHE A 139 3.21 3.99 -10.58
C PHE A 139 3.51 4.77 -11.86
N MET A 140 2.78 5.86 -12.11
CA MET A 140 3.01 6.72 -13.29
C MET A 140 4.37 7.46 -13.22
N VAL A 141 4.80 7.89 -12.04
CA VAL A 141 6.10 8.54 -11.83
C VAL A 141 7.23 7.54 -12.06
N GLU A 142 7.16 6.37 -11.43
CA GLU A 142 8.15 5.30 -11.59
C GLU A 142 8.31 4.89 -13.06
N LEU A 143 7.19 4.81 -13.80
CA LEU A 143 7.20 4.55 -15.24
C LEU A 143 7.93 5.64 -16.03
N SER A 144 7.80 6.91 -15.61
CA SER A 144 8.43 8.05 -16.30
C SER A 144 9.95 8.11 -16.06
N GLU A 145 10.44 7.53 -14.95
CA GLU A 145 11.86 7.49 -14.59
C GLU A 145 12.60 6.25 -15.13
N ALA A 146 11.86 5.21 -15.54
CA ALA A 146 12.41 3.98 -16.07
C ALA A 146 13.10 4.21 -17.44
N LYS A 147 14.44 4.20 -17.45
CA LYS A 147 15.29 4.38 -18.65
C LYS A 147 15.32 3.18 -19.61
N GLY A 148 14.47 2.17 -19.42
CA GLY A 148 14.58 0.86 -20.08
C GLY A 148 13.28 0.34 -20.67
N ASN A 149 13.36 -0.05 -21.94
CA ASN A 149 12.38 -0.81 -22.73
C ASN A 149 11.01 -0.15 -22.98
N SER A 150 10.92 0.61 -24.07
CA SER A 150 9.72 1.36 -24.51
C SER A 150 8.46 0.49 -24.59
N ALA A 151 8.56 -0.78 -25.04
CA ALA A 151 7.38 -1.64 -25.21
C ALA A 151 6.70 -2.01 -23.87
N THR A 152 7.48 -2.39 -22.86
CA THR A 152 6.94 -2.73 -21.52
C THR A 152 6.39 -1.48 -20.84
N GLY A 153 7.07 -0.34 -20.99
CA GLY A 153 6.61 0.93 -20.46
C GLY A 153 5.29 1.40 -21.10
N ILE A 154 5.17 1.31 -22.42
CA ILE A 154 3.93 1.60 -23.15
C ILE A 154 2.80 0.66 -22.70
N LYS A 155 3.08 -0.64 -22.52
CA LYS A 155 2.09 -1.60 -22.01
C LYS A 155 1.58 -1.18 -20.63
N MET A 156 2.48 -0.85 -19.70
CA MET A 156 2.11 -0.38 -18.36
C MET A 156 1.30 0.92 -18.43
N GLN A 157 1.70 1.87 -19.29
CA GLN A 157 0.98 3.12 -19.53
C GLN A 157 -0.47 2.86 -19.96
N ILE A 158 -0.67 1.96 -20.93
CA ILE A 158 -1.99 1.59 -21.44
C ILE A 158 -2.85 0.99 -20.32
N GLU A 159 -2.28 0.11 -19.49
CA GLU A 159 -3.00 -0.51 -18.38
C GLU A 159 -3.39 0.50 -17.29
N ILE A 160 -2.53 1.48 -16.99
CA ILE A 160 -2.90 2.60 -16.10
C ILE A 160 -4.07 3.40 -16.71
N MET A 161 -4.02 3.71 -18.01
CA MET A 161 -5.09 4.47 -18.67
C MET A 161 -6.44 3.73 -18.68
N LYS A 162 -6.43 2.41 -18.90
CA LYS A 162 -7.63 1.57 -18.77
C LYS A 162 -8.18 1.57 -17.35
N THR A 163 -7.30 1.48 -16.36
CA THR A 163 -7.67 1.53 -14.94
C THR A 163 -8.34 2.85 -14.59
N LEU A 164 -7.79 3.98 -15.07
CA LEU A 164 -8.40 5.30 -14.86
C LEU A 164 -9.78 5.42 -15.53
N ALA A 165 -10.01 4.74 -16.66
CA ALA A 165 -11.29 4.78 -17.37
C ALA A 165 -12.42 4.04 -16.65
N VAL A 166 -12.12 3.03 -15.82
CA VAL A 166 -13.15 2.30 -15.05
C VAL A 166 -13.47 2.95 -13.70
N LEU A 167 -12.58 3.79 -13.18
CA LEU A 167 -12.74 4.39 -11.86
C LEU A 167 -13.81 5.49 -11.89
N PRO A 168 -14.72 5.55 -10.89
CA PRO A 168 -15.79 6.55 -10.82
C PRO A 168 -15.27 7.92 -10.36
N ILE A 169 -14.39 8.53 -11.18
CA ILE A 169 -13.78 9.84 -10.93
C ILE A 169 -14.85 10.91 -11.20
N SER A 170 -15.39 11.49 -10.14
CA SER A 170 -16.55 12.39 -10.21
C SER A 170 -16.19 13.85 -10.47
N THR A 171 -14.96 14.28 -10.15
CA THR A 171 -14.54 15.68 -10.29
C THR A 171 -13.12 15.80 -10.80
N LYS A 172 -12.85 16.90 -11.52
CA LYS A 172 -11.51 17.27 -11.98
C LYS A 172 -10.54 17.45 -10.80
N ASN A 173 -11.01 17.97 -9.67
CA ASN A 173 -10.22 18.21 -8.47
C ASN A 173 -9.51 16.95 -7.97
N MET A 174 -10.18 15.78 -8.01
CA MET A 174 -9.56 14.50 -7.61
C MET A 174 -8.31 14.17 -8.44
N LEU A 175 -8.31 14.52 -9.73
CA LEU A 175 -7.18 14.29 -10.64
C LEU A 175 -6.07 15.33 -10.47
N GLU A 176 -6.43 16.56 -10.09
CA GLU A 176 -5.48 17.64 -9.82
C GLU A 176 -4.75 17.41 -8.49
N GLU A 177 -5.49 17.10 -7.42
CA GLU A 177 -4.96 16.84 -6.08
C GLU A 177 -4.03 15.61 -6.05
N SER A 178 -4.39 14.55 -6.78
CA SER A 178 -3.55 13.36 -6.95
C SER A 178 -2.40 13.55 -7.95
N LYS A 179 -2.35 14.70 -8.64
CA LYS A 179 -1.39 15.03 -9.71
C LYS A 179 -1.44 14.11 -10.94
N VAL A 180 -2.38 13.18 -11.00
CA VAL A 180 -2.60 12.26 -12.13
C VAL A 180 -2.82 13.05 -13.42
N LEU A 181 -3.61 14.13 -13.38
CA LEU A 181 -3.92 14.93 -14.57
C LEU A 181 -2.65 15.49 -15.23
N THR A 182 -1.70 15.96 -14.42
CA THR A 182 -0.46 16.57 -14.92
C THR A 182 0.41 15.56 -15.69
N LEU A 183 0.44 14.30 -15.24
CA LEU A 183 1.18 13.24 -15.93
C LEU A 183 0.45 12.78 -17.20
N ILE A 184 -0.88 12.67 -17.18
CA ILE A 184 -1.67 12.34 -18.38
C ILE A 184 -1.43 13.40 -19.47
N GLN A 185 -1.47 14.69 -19.11
CA GLN A 185 -1.21 15.78 -20.05
C GLN A 185 0.19 15.69 -20.66
N ARG A 186 1.20 15.41 -19.83
CA ARG A 186 2.58 15.18 -20.32
C ARG A 186 2.65 14.02 -21.31
N TRP A 187 2.01 12.89 -20.99
CA TRP A 187 1.96 11.71 -21.84
C TRP A 187 1.25 11.96 -23.18
N ALA A 188 0.21 12.79 -23.19
CA ALA A 188 -0.48 13.18 -24.41
C ALA A 188 0.39 14.04 -25.33
N GLN A 189 1.16 14.98 -24.76
CA GLN A 189 2.04 15.88 -25.51
C GLN A 189 3.21 15.16 -26.20
N THR A 190 3.71 14.07 -25.60
CA THR A 190 4.76 13.24 -26.22
C THR A 190 4.35 12.56 -27.53
N LYS A 191 3.05 12.55 -27.89
CA LYS A 191 2.56 12.04 -29.18
C LYS A 191 2.27 13.14 -30.21
N THR A 192 2.36 14.42 -29.84
CA THR A 192 2.12 15.55 -30.75
C THR A 192 3.42 16.22 -31.15
N LEU A 193 3.94 15.90 -32.34
CA LEU A 193 4.33 16.83 -33.44
C LEU A 193 5.16 16.07 -34.51
N PRO A 194 4.96 16.41 -35.79
CA PRO A 194 5.80 17.44 -36.38
C PRO A 194 5.01 18.72 -36.64
N GLN A 195 5.52 19.83 -36.12
CA GLN A 195 5.21 21.16 -36.62
C GLN A 195 5.79 21.19 -38.03
N GLN A 196 4.94 21.35 -39.04
CA GLN A 196 5.43 21.78 -40.34
C GLN A 196 6.01 23.19 -40.13
N THR A 197 7.34 23.25 -40.13
CA THR A 197 8.07 24.49 -40.42
C THR A 197 7.74 24.86 -41.86
N GLU A 198 6.72 25.69 -42.07
CA GLU A 198 6.67 26.55 -43.25
C GLU A 198 7.62 27.73 -42.99
N ASN A 199 8.90 27.48 -43.30
CA ASN A 199 9.82 28.54 -43.68
C ASN A 199 9.39 29.06 -45.06
N GLY A 200 9.33 30.38 -45.19
CA GLY A 200 8.77 31.05 -46.36
C GLY A 200 9.53 30.89 -47.67
N ALA A 201 8.82 31.24 -48.74
CA ALA A 201 9.30 31.91 -49.94
C ALA A 201 8.13 32.73 -50.52
#